data_AF-A0A950PEB2-F1
#
_entry.id   AF-A0A950PEB2-F1
#
_cell.length_a   1.000
_cell.length_b   1.000
_cell.length_c   1.000
_cell.angle_alpha   90.00
_cell.angle_beta   90.00
_cell.angle_gamma   90.00
#
_symmetry.space_group_name_H-M   'P 1'
#
loop_
_entity.id
_entity.type
_entity.pdbx_description
1 polymer ?
#
loop_
_entity_poly.entity_id
_entity_poly.type
_entity_poly.pdbx_seq_one_letter_code
_entity_poly.pdbx_strand_id
1 'polypeptide(L)'
;ERHPWLAVNTYVAYLKAKELCYRHMETIGHLFTTLPWPVEEFRRARSLMGDDFWSYGVEPNRRELAAVTRYAHEQGINPREVTPEELFAPSTLSLAKV
;
A
#
# COMPACT_ATOMS: atom_id res chain seq x y z
N GLU A 1 1.69 -20.20 9.80
CA GLU A 1 1.28 -21.47 10.44
C GLU A 1 1.20 -21.39 11.96
N ARG A 2 2.26 -21.03 12.70
CA ARG A 2 2.19 -20.88 14.18
C ARG A 2 1.26 -19.76 14.69
N HIS A 3 1.13 -18.66 13.93
CA HIS A 3 0.28 -17.52 14.25
C HIS A 3 -0.52 -17.08 13.01
N PRO A 4 -1.63 -17.76 12.67
CA PRO A 4 -2.38 -17.51 11.43
C PRO A 4 -3.01 -16.11 11.36
N TRP A 5 -3.32 -15.50 12.50
CA TRP A 5 -3.87 -14.14 12.60
C TRP A 5 -2.84 -13.03 12.35
N LEU A 6 -1.54 -13.36 12.41
CA LEU A 6 -0.48 -12.34 12.43
C LEU A 6 -0.49 -11.48 11.15
N ALA A 7 -0.54 -12.12 9.98
CA ALA A 7 -0.51 -11.40 8.70
C ALA A 7 -1.68 -10.41 8.57
N VAL A 8 -2.88 -10.84 8.95
CA VAL A 8 -4.10 -10.01 8.95
C VAL A 8 -3.96 -8.85 9.91
N ASN A 9 -3.57 -9.13 11.16
CA ASN A 9 -3.46 -8.09 12.19
C ASN A 9 -2.37 -7.07 11.83
N THR A 10 -1.24 -7.52 11.28
CA THR A 10 -0.18 -6.63 10.79
C THR A 10 -0.70 -5.78 9.64
N TYR A 11 -1.38 -6.36 8.66
CA TYR A 11 -1.96 -5.62 7.54
C TYR A 11 -2.94 -4.53 8.00
N VAL A 12 -3.89 -4.89 8.87
CA VAL A 12 -4.86 -3.93 9.45
C VAL A 12 -4.17 -2.85 10.27
N ALA A 13 -3.15 -3.20 11.07
CA ALA A 13 -2.39 -2.22 11.84
C ALA A 13 -1.68 -1.21 10.92
N TYR A 14 -1.11 -1.65 9.80
CA TYR A 14 -0.47 -0.76 8.83
C TYR A 14 -1.46 0.09 8.04
N LEU A 15 -2.65 -0.42 7.71
CA LEU A 15 -3.74 0.39 7.14
C LEU A 15 -4.09 1.55 8.07
N LYS A 16 -4.31 1.25 9.36
CA LYS A 16 -4.62 2.25 10.38
C LYS A 16 -3.47 3.24 10.59
N ALA A 17 -2.22 2.76 10.61
CA ALA A 17 -1.05 3.62 10.73
C ALA A 17 -0.92 4.59 9.54
N LYS A 18 -1.17 4.12 8.31
CA LYS A 18 -1.18 4.96 7.11
C LYS A 18 -2.25 6.04 7.20
N GLU A 19 -3.47 5.67 7.59
CA GLU A 19 -4.58 6.63 7.74
C GLU A 19 -4.25 7.71 8.78
N LEU A 20 -3.68 7.33 9.93
CA LEU A 20 -3.21 8.28 10.94
C LEU A 20 -2.14 9.23 10.40
N CYS A 21 -1.20 8.70 9.61
CA CYS A 21 -0.16 9.51 8.96
C CYS A 21 -0.77 10.55 8.02
N TYR A 22 -1.71 10.16 7.15
CA TYR A 22 -2.40 11.07 6.24
C TYR A 22 -3.17 12.16 7.01
N ARG A 23 -3.90 11.78 8.06
CA ARG A 23 -4.60 12.74 8.92
C ARG A 23 -3.65 13.74 9.58
N HIS A 24 -2.51 13.28 10.07
CA HIS A 24 -1.50 14.18 10.65
C HIS A 24 -0.90 15.11 9.59
N MET A 25 -0.72 14.66 8.33
CA MET A 25 -0.19 15.51 7.25
C MET A 25 -1.16 16.61 6.85
N GLU A 26 -2.46 16.38 6.99
CA GLU A 26 -3.51 17.37 6.73
C GLU A 26 -3.70 18.36 7.88
N THR A 27 -3.24 18.02 9.10
CA THR A 27 -3.51 18.82 10.30
C THR A 27 -2.59 20.04 10.35
N ILE A 28 -3.14 21.21 10.02
CA ILE A 28 -2.44 22.49 10.10
C ILE A 28 -2.27 22.88 11.59
N GLY A 29 -1.04 23.14 12.02
CA GLY A 29 -0.72 23.60 13.39
C GLY A 29 0.13 22.63 14.22
N HIS A 30 0.22 21.36 13.81
CA HIS A 30 1.07 20.35 14.45
C HIS A 30 1.86 19.56 13.40
N LEU A 31 2.68 20.28 12.62
CA LEU A 31 3.51 19.67 11.59
C LEU A 31 4.54 18.76 12.25
N PHE A 32 4.40 17.46 12.03
CA PHE A 32 5.22 16.43 12.65
C PHE A 32 6.51 16.12 11.87
N THR A 33 6.77 16.84 10.77
CA THR A 33 7.99 16.73 9.97
C THR A 33 8.75 18.05 9.96
N THR A 34 10.06 17.99 9.74
CA THR A 34 10.95 19.17 9.65
C THR A 34 11.02 19.77 8.25
N LEU A 35 10.29 19.21 7.28
CA LEU A 35 10.29 19.70 5.90
C LEU A 35 9.60 21.06 5.82
N PRO A 36 10.08 21.99 4.97
CA PRO A 36 9.35 23.22 4.69
C PRO A 36 8.08 22.88 3.88
N TRP A 37 6.95 23.47 4.30
CA TRP A 37 5.65 23.41 3.59
C TRP A 37 5.01 22.03 3.37
N PRO A 38 4.98 21.14 4.38
CA PRO A 38 4.48 19.76 4.21
C PRO A 38 3.00 19.71 3.82
N VAL A 39 2.19 20.70 4.21
CA VAL A 39 0.77 20.78 3.86
C VAL A 39 0.58 21.02 2.36
N GLU A 40 1.39 21.91 1.76
CA GLU A 40 1.27 22.23 0.34
C GLU A 40 1.80 21.06 -0.50
N GLU A 41 2.92 20.45 -0.11
CA GLU A 41 3.44 19.27 -0.77
C GLU A 41 2.46 18.10 -0.71
N PHE A 42 1.80 17.88 0.43
CA PHE A 42 0.77 16.85 0.56
C PHE A 42 -0.44 17.11 -0.33
N ARG A 43 -0.92 18.36 -0.40
CA ARG A 43 -2.01 18.75 -1.31
C ARG A 43 -1.63 18.55 -2.77
N ARG A 44 -0.41 18.93 -3.15
CA ARG A 44 0.11 18.74 -4.50
C ARG A 44 0.18 17.26 -4.86
N ALA A 45 0.66 16.42 -3.96
CA ALA A 45 0.69 14.97 -4.14
C ALA A 45 -0.73 14.41 -4.36
N ARG A 46 -1.70 14.77 -3.51
CA ARG A 46 -3.10 14.34 -3.67
C ARG A 46 -3.73 14.82 -4.98
N SER A 47 -3.48 16.07 -5.37
CA SER A 47 -4.00 16.60 -6.63
C SER A 47 -3.45 15.86 -7.86
N LEU A 48 -2.22 15.35 -7.79
CA LEU A 48 -1.56 14.65 -8.89
C LEU A 48 -1.90 13.15 -8.92
N MET A 49 -1.90 12.51 -7.74
CA MET A 49 -1.91 11.06 -7.61
C MET A 49 -3.23 10.50 -7.07
N GLY A 50 -4.16 11.37 -6.64
CA GLY A 50 -5.39 11.00 -5.97
C GLY A 50 -5.23 10.86 -4.45
N ASP A 51 -6.33 10.49 -3.79
CA ASP A 51 -6.42 10.53 -2.32
C ASP A 51 -5.70 9.38 -1.61
N ASP A 52 -5.57 8.23 -2.27
CA ASP A 52 -4.84 7.07 -1.76
C ASP A 52 -3.68 6.69 -2.68
N PHE A 53 -2.71 7.59 -2.77
CA PHE A 53 -1.53 7.44 -3.62
C PHE A 53 -0.56 6.33 -3.14
N TRP A 54 -0.67 5.86 -1.90
CA TRP A 54 0.01 4.66 -1.41
C TRP A 54 -0.98 3.56 -1.06
N SER A 55 -1.73 3.10 -2.07
CA SER A 55 -2.75 2.08 -1.87
C SER A 55 -2.15 0.75 -1.39
N TYR A 56 -2.73 0.16 -0.35
CA TYR A 56 -2.28 -1.09 0.25
C TYR A 56 -3.25 -2.22 -0.09
N GLY A 57 -2.72 -3.43 -0.23
CA GLY A 57 -3.50 -4.64 -0.50
C GLY A 57 -3.40 -5.12 -1.95
N VAL A 58 -3.82 -6.37 -2.17
CA VAL A 58 -3.77 -7.01 -3.49
C VAL A 58 -4.82 -6.41 -4.41
N GLU A 59 -6.06 -6.29 -3.95
CA GLU A 59 -7.16 -5.88 -4.82
C GLU A 59 -6.99 -4.46 -5.39
N PRO A 60 -6.64 -3.43 -4.59
CA PRO A 60 -6.43 -2.08 -5.12
C PRO A 60 -5.25 -1.98 -6.10
N ASN A 61 -4.28 -2.91 -6.02
CA ASN A 61 -3.06 -2.92 -6.84
C ASN A 61 -3.02 -4.09 -7.83
N ARG A 62 -4.14 -4.81 -8.05
CA ARG A 62 -4.16 -6.08 -8.78
C ARG A 62 -3.61 -5.93 -10.19
N ARG A 63 -3.97 -4.84 -10.86
CA ARG A 63 -3.54 -4.55 -12.24
C ARG A 63 -2.03 -4.37 -12.32
N GLU A 64 -1.47 -3.58 -11.40
CA GLU A 64 -0.05 -3.27 -11.31
C GLU A 64 0.76 -4.49 -10.91
N LEU A 65 0.28 -5.25 -9.92
CA LEU A 65 0.88 -6.51 -9.47
C LEU A 65 0.90 -7.55 -10.60
N ALA A 66 -0.19 -7.71 -11.34
CA ALA A 66 -0.22 -8.62 -12.48
C ALA A 66 0.72 -8.18 -13.62
N ALA A 67 0.84 -6.86 -13.85
CA ALA A 67 1.77 -6.35 -14.85
C ALA A 67 3.23 -6.59 -14.45
N VAL A 68 3.60 -6.28 -13.20
CA VAL A 68 4.99 -6.44 -12.76
C VAL A 68 5.41 -7.91 -12.72
N THR A 69 4.54 -8.83 -12.31
CA THR A 69 4.88 -10.26 -12.29
C THR A 69 5.00 -10.84 -13.69
N ARG A 70 4.09 -10.46 -14.60
CA ARG A 70 4.17 -10.84 -16.02
C ARG A 70 5.47 -10.35 -16.64
N TYR A 71 5.79 -9.07 -16.51
CA TYR A 71 7.01 -8.51 -17.09
C TYR A 71 8.28 -9.10 -16.47
N ALA A 72 8.29 -9.37 -15.17
CA ALA A 72 9.41 -10.04 -14.52
C ALA A 72 9.68 -11.44 -15.11
N HIS A 73 8.62 -12.17 -15.48
CA HIS A 73 8.78 -13.45 -16.18
C HIS A 73 9.24 -13.26 -17.63
N GLU A 74 8.60 -12.37 -18.41
CA GLU A 74 8.96 -12.10 -19.81
C GLU A 74 10.43 -11.64 -19.97
N GLN A 75 10.95 -10.92 -18.98
CA GLN A 75 12.33 -10.43 -18.96
C GLN A 75 13.34 -11.43 -18.36
N GLY A 76 12.88 -12.62 -17.97
CA GLY A 76 13.74 -13.67 -17.39
C GLY A 76 14.23 -13.38 -15.97
N ILE A 77 13.62 -12.43 -15.25
CA ILE A 77 13.92 -12.17 -13.83
C ILE A 77 13.40 -13.32 -12.97
N ASN A 78 12.18 -13.78 -13.27
CA ASN A 78 11.57 -14.94 -12.62
C ASN A 78 11.60 -16.16 -13.56
N PRO A 79 11.87 -17.38 -13.03
CA PRO A 79 11.91 -18.60 -13.83
C PRO A 79 10.51 -19.07 -14.29
N ARG A 80 9.46 -18.48 -13.73
CA ARG A 80 8.05 -18.72 -14.09
C ARG A 80 7.23 -17.48 -13.82
N GLU A 81 6.04 -17.42 -14.41
CA GLU A 81 5.03 -16.43 -14.04
C GLU A 81 4.50 -16.73 -12.62
N VAL A 82 4.40 -15.68 -11.80
CA VAL A 82 3.90 -15.73 -10.42
C VAL A 82 2.64 -14.88 -10.36
N THR A 83 1.55 -15.39 -9.80
CA THR A 83 0.32 -14.60 -9.68
C THR A 83 0.40 -13.64 -8.49
N PRO A 84 -0.36 -12.53 -8.51
CA PRO A 84 -0.45 -11.64 -7.36
C PRO A 84 -0.82 -12.37 -6.05
N GLU A 85 -1.69 -13.38 -6.09
CA GLU A 85 -2.11 -14.15 -4.91
C GLU A 85 -0.98 -14.95 -4.28
N GLU A 86 -0.03 -15.44 -5.08
CA GLU A 86 1.12 -16.20 -4.60
C GLU A 86 2.12 -15.33 -3.82
N LEU A 87 2.09 -14.02 -4.03
CA LEU A 87 3.03 -13.07 -3.40
C LEU A 87 2.68 -12.75 -1.94
N PHE A 88 1.43 -12.97 -1.53
CA PHE A 88 0.92 -12.54 -0.23
C PHE A 88 0.38 -13.71 0.59
N ALA A 89 0.31 -13.53 1.90
CA ALA A 89 -0.32 -14.51 2.78
C ALA A 89 -1.80 -14.67 2.39
N PRO A 90 -2.33 -15.89 2.20
CA PRO A 90 -3.71 -16.09 1.74
C PRO A 90 -4.77 -15.39 2.60
N SER A 91 -4.52 -15.26 3.90
CA SER A 91 -5.42 -14.61 4.84
C SER A 91 -5.57 -13.10 4.62
N THR A 92 -4.68 -12.44 3.85
CA THR A 92 -4.78 -11.01 3.55
C THR A 92 -5.47 -10.71 2.21
N LEU A 93 -5.76 -11.73 1.39
CA LEU A 93 -6.31 -11.54 0.04
C LEU A 93 -7.75 -11.03 0.02
N SER A 94 -8.57 -11.41 1.02
CA SER A 94 -9.98 -11.05 1.12
C SER A 94 -10.27 -9.76 1.90
N LEU A 95 -9.22 -9.11 2.41
CA LEU A 95 -9.36 -7.88 3.18
C LEU A 95 -9.44 -6.69 2.23
N ALA A 96 -10.64 -6.46 1.67
CA ALA A 96 -10.96 -5.19 1.04
C ALA A 96 -10.86 -4.07 2.10
N LYS A 97 -10.43 -2.87 1.68
CA LYS A 97 -10.38 -1.68 2.54
C LYS A 97 -11.66 -1.58 3.38
N VAL A 98 -11.53 -1.69 4.69
CA VAL A 98 -12.52 -1.20 5.64
C VAL A 98 -12.43 0.32 5.67
#